data_AF-A0A849QFD7-F1
#
_entry.id   AF-A0A849QFD7-F1
#
_cell.length_a   1.000
_cell.length_b   1.000
_cell.length_c   1.000
_cell.angle_alpha   90.00
_cell.angle_beta   90.00
_cell.angle_gamma   90.00
#
_symmetry.space_group_name_H-M   'P 1'
#
loop_
_entity.id
_entity.type
_entity.pdbx_description
1 polymer ?
#
loop_
_entity_poly.entity_id
_entity_poly.type
_entity_poly.pdbx_seq_one_letter_code
_entity_poly.pdbx_strand_id
1 'polypeptide(L)'
;EVRGSRDRAGIIAFKDSGAVEVQTPTSNWNKLYRGFAQLRVSGLTPLAEGLMKSLETIKRERMRRNSIEPLVIVISDFAPNVPLAQSVGPGQAMYTPVRDLVKASRMLRKANVRLAAVNVDPEQVQWVRILKRPYHDALELATMLRMRKEGHDNPMETLLSVPEFRKTFGAYLIARAGGGHAYLSRELMRVDSVLGELLKGSHEKVRLKASDLREAEAYLSH
;
A
#
# COMPACT_ATOMS: atom_id res chain seq x y z
N GLU A 1 14.48 -19.69 -10.38
CA GLU A 1 13.43 -19.77 -11.41
C GLU A 1 12.45 -20.87 -11.06
N VAL A 2 11.16 -20.56 -10.91
CA VAL A 2 10.13 -21.60 -10.81
C VAL A 2 9.68 -21.93 -12.23
N ARG A 3 10.37 -22.88 -12.88
CA ARG A 3 9.92 -23.42 -14.17
C ARG A 3 8.50 -23.98 -13.99
N GLY A 4 7.54 -23.52 -14.80
CA GLY A 4 6.15 -23.97 -14.77
C GLY A 4 5.16 -23.07 -14.00
N SER A 5 5.62 -22.00 -13.35
CA SER A 5 4.70 -21.01 -12.79
C SER A 5 3.90 -20.31 -13.90
N ARG A 6 2.58 -20.21 -13.72
CA ARG A 6 1.66 -19.43 -14.58
C ARG A 6 1.64 -17.94 -14.18
N ASP A 7 2.47 -17.55 -13.22
CA ASP A 7 2.52 -16.18 -12.72
C ASP A 7 3.00 -15.23 -13.80
N ARG A 8 2.38 -14.07 -13.83
CA ARG A 8 2.72 -12.98 -14.73
C ARG A 8 2.89 -11.74 -13.88
N ALA A 9 4.02 -11.08 -14.03
CA ALA A 9 4.25 -9.80 -13.38
C ALA A 9 4.20 -8.70 -14.43
N GLY A 10 3.68 -7.54 -14.03
CA GLY A 10 3.76 -6.29 -14.77
C GLY A 10 4.45 -5.23 -13.93
N ILE A 11 4.91 -4.16 -14.55
CA ILE A 11 5.61 -3.05 -13.89
C ILE A 11 4.89 -1.76 -14.25
N ILE A 12 4.48 -1.03 -13.22
CA ILE A 12 3.96 0.33 -13.32
C ILE A 12 4.92 1.24 -12.58
N ALA A 13 5.29 2.36 -13.19
CA ALA A 13 6.23 3.32 -12.64
C ALA A 13 5.59 4.70 -12.58
N PHE A 14 6.02 5.50 -11.60
CA PHE A 14 5.67 6.92 -11.57
C PHE A 14 6.47 7.68 -12.61
N LYS A 15 5.81 8.58 -13.33
CA LYS A 15 6.43 9.44 -14.32
C LYS A 15 5.75 10.81 -14.29
N ASP A 16 6.55 11.84 -14.03
CA ASP A 16 6.06 13.21 -13.86
C ASP A 16 4.90 13.26 -12.85
N SER A 17 3.77 13.86 -13.20
CA SER A 17 2.57 13.91 -12.36
C SER A 17 1.64 12.69 -12.50
N GLY A 18 2.09 11.60 -13.13
CA GLY A 18 1.23 10.43 -13.38
C GLY A 18 1.94 9.08 -13.25
N ALA A 19 1.30 8.03 -13.75
CA ALA A 19 1.83 6.67 -13.73
C ALA A 19 1.75 6.02 -15.12
N VAL A 20 2.79 5.26 -15.47
CA VAL A 20 2.92 4.59 -16.77
C VAL A 20 3.12 3.09 -16.60
N GLU A 21 2.51 2.30 -17.49
CA GLU A 21 2.77 0.87 -17.57
C GLU A 21 4.08 0.65 -18.35
N VAL A 22 5.16 0.36 -17.63
CA VAL A 22 6.49 0.09 -18.21
C VAL A 22 6.53 -1.30 -18.83
N GLN A 23 5.88 -2.27 -18.18
CA GLN A 23 5.78 -3.64 -18.66
C GLN A 23 4.38 -4.19 -18.38
N THR A 24 3.63 -4.48 -19.44
CA THR A 24 2.38 -5.24 -19.33
C THR A 24 2.65 -6.63 -18.74
N PRO A 25 1.72 -7.22 -17.95
CA PRO A 25 1.91 -8.52 -17.33
C PRO A 25 2.46 -9.59 -18.28
N THR A 26 3.56 -10.24 -17.90
CA THR A 26 4.22 -11.27 -18.72
C THR A 26 4.87 -12.32 -17.84
N SER A 27 4.94 -13.56 -18.33
CA SER A 27 5.73 -14.64 -17.71
C SER A 27 7.19 -14.62 -18.15
N ASN A 28 7.56 -13.74 -19.10
CA ASN A 28 8.93 -13.62 -19.60
C ASN A 28 9.76 -12.71 -18.69
N TRP A 29 10.61 -13.33 -17.86
CA TRP A 29 11.51 -12.62 -16.95
C TRP A 29 12.47 -11.66 -17.64
N ASN A 30 12.96 -11.96 -18.84
CA ASN A 30 13.85 -11.06 -19.58
C ASN A 30 13.16 -9.76 -20.01
N LYS A 31 11.83 -9.77 -20.19
CA LYS A 31 11.06 -8.53 -20.40
C LYS A 31 10.94 -7.72 -19.12
N LEU A 32 10.74 -8.39 -17.98
CA LEU A 32 10.68 -7.72 -16.68
C LEU A 32 12.02 -7.09 -16.28
N TYR A 33 13.14 -7.82 -16.42
CA TYR A 33 14.47 -7.27 -16.14
C TYR A 33 14.79 -6.04 -16.98
N ARG A 34 14.43 -6.06 -18.27
CA ARG A 34 14.56 -4.88 -19.14
C ARG A 34 13.65 -3.73 -18.70
N GLY A 35 12.43 -4.02 -18.28
CA GLY A 35 11.52 -3.03 -17.72
C GLY A 35 12.09 -2.37 -16.46
N PHE A 36 12.68 -3.16 -15.55
CA PHE A 36 13.36 -2.63 -14.36
C PHE A 36 14.54 -1.72 -14.72
N ALA A 37 15.35 -2.11 -15.71
CA ALA A 37 16.49 -1.30 -16.17
C ALA A 37 16.08 0.05 -16.79
N GLN A 38 14.82 0.19 -17.22
CA GLN A 38 14.27 1.42 -17.81
C GLN A 38 13.62 2.35 -16.79
N LEU A 39 13.48 1.92 -15.52
CA LEU A 39 12.87 2.74 -14.48
C LEU A 39 13.72 3.98 -14.21
N ARG A 40 13.11 5.14 -14.40
CA ARG A 40 13.68 6.42 -13.99
C ARG A 40 12.96 6.90 -12.74
N VAL A 41 13.73 7.36 -11.76
CA VAL A 41 13.17 7.97 -10.56
C VAL A 41 12.58 9.33 -10.95
N SER A 42 11.30 9.54 -10.65
CA SER A 42 10.66 10.86 -10.71
C SER A 42 10.72 11.52 -9.34
N GLY A 43 10.76 12.85 -9.28
CA GLY A 43 10.69 13.62 -8.03
C GLY A 43 9.28 13.71 -7.44
N LEU A 44 8.26 13.18 -8.12
CA LEU A 44 6.87 13.17 -7.68
C LEU A 44 6.40 11.74 -7.39
N THR A 45 5.40 11.65 -6.51
CA THR A 45 4.84 10.40 -5.98
C THR A 45 3.32 10.35 -6.20
N PRO A 46 2.86 10.22 -7.47
CA PRO A 46 1.44 10.11 -7.85
C PRO A 46 0.87 8.71 -7.52
N LEU A 47 0.91 8.33 -6.24
CA LEU A 47 0.51 7.00 -5.77
C LEU A 47 -0.92 6.63 -6.16
N ALA A 48 -1.86 7.57 -6.03
CA ALA A 48 -3.25 7.33 -6.38
C ALA A 48 -3.39 6.96 -7.86
N GLU A 49 -2.70 7.67 -8.75
CA GLU A 49 -2.68 7.38 -10.19
C GLU A 49 -2.05 6.01 -10.47
N GLY A 50 -0.96 5.66 -9.76
CA GLY A 50 -0.34 4.34 -9.85
C GLY A 50 -1.28 3.18 -9.48
N LEU A 51 -2.07 3.34 -8.42
CA LEU A 51 -3.08 2.36 -8.03
C LEU A 51 -4.21 2.27 -9.06
N MET A 52 -4.65 3.41 -9.60
CA MET A 52 -5.68 3.44 -10.66
C MET A 52 -5.19 2.78 -11.95
N LYS A 53 -3.93 3.02 -12.33
CA LYS A 53 -3.30 2.35 -13.48
C LYS A 53 -3.18 0.85 -13.27
N SER A 54 -2.83 0.43 -12.05
CA SER A 54 -2.78 -0.99 -11.67
C SER A 54 -4.14 -1.66 -11.82
N LEU A 55 -5.19 -0.99 -11.35
CA LEU A 55 -6.57 -1.47 -11.49
C LEU A 55 -7.00 -1.57 -12.97
N GLU A 56 -6.62 -0.60 -13.81
CA GLU A 56 -6.86 -0.65 -15.26
C GLU A 56 -6.18 -1.88 -15.88
N THR A 57 -4.89 -2.08 -15.60
CA THR A 57 -4.12 -3.23 -16.09
C THR A 57 -4.74 -4.56 -15.65
N ILE A 58 -5.14 -4.67 -14.39
CA ILE A 58 -5.78 -5.89 -13.85
C ILE A 58 -7.11 -6.16 -14.54
N LYS A 59 -7.94 -5.12 -14.78
CA LYS A 59 -9.20 -5.27 -15.52
C LYS A 59 -8.95 -5.81 -16.93
N ARG A 60 -7.96 -5.27 -17.65
CA ARG A 60 -7.57 -5.75 -18.98
C ARG A 60 -7.09 -7.21 -18.95
N GLU A 61 -6.33 -7.61 -17.95
CA GLU A 61 -5.90 -9.00 -17.81
C GLU A 61 -7.04 -9.96 -17.44
N ARG A 62 -7.98 -9.54 -16.59
CA ARG A 62 -9.19 -10.33 -16.27
C ARG A 62 -10.06 -10.58 -17.50
N MET A 63 -10.20 -9.59 -18.39
CA MET A 63 -10.93 -9.77 -19.64
C MET A 63 -10.30 -10.83 -20.55
N ARG A 64 -8.96 -11.00 -20.49
CA ARG A 64 -8.25 -12.03 -21.25
C ARG A 64 -8.24 -13.38 -20.54
N ARG A 65 -8.30 -13.39 -19.22
CA ARG A 65 -8.11 -14.57 -18.36
C ARG A 65 -9.01 -14.47 -17.12
N ASN A 66 -10.10 -15.25 -17.10
CA ASN A 66 -11.09 -15.18 -16.02
C ASN A 66 -10.62 -15.71 -14.65
N SER A 67 -9.53 -16.49 -14.58
CA SER A 67 -9.07 -17.15 -13.35
C SER A 67 -7.82 -16.52 -12.71
N ILE A 68 -7.53 -15.24 -12.98
CA ILE A 68 -6.36 -14.60 -12.36
C ILE A 68 -6.65 -14.18 -10.91
N GLU A 69 -5.67 -14.39 -10.03
CA GLU A 69 -5.65 -13.87 -8.66
C GLU A 69 -4.69 -12.67 -8.59
N PRO A 70 -5.19 -11.42 -8.68
CA PRO A 70 -4.31 -10.27 -8.75
C PRO A 70 -3.79 -9.85 -7.38
N LEU A 71 -2.48 -9.61 -7.33
CA LEU A 71 -1.76 -8.98 -6.22
C LEU A 71 -1.08 -7.69 -6.74
N VAL A 72 -1.34 -6.58 -6.08
CA VAL A 72 -0.61 -5.32 -6.27
C VAL A 72 0.38 -5.17 -5.13
N ILE A 73 1.66 -5.03 -5.48
CA ILE A 73 2.73 -4.71 -4.54
C ILE A 73 3.16 -3.29 -4.83
N VAL A 74 2.97 -2.39 -3.87
CA VAL A 74 3.37 -0.99 -3.98
C VAL A 74 4.68 -0.82 -3.24
N ILE A 75 5.70 -0.30 -3.90
CA ILE A 75 7.01 -0.03 -3.31
C ILE A 75 7.25 1.47 -3.42
N SER A 76 7.30 2.17 -2.29
CA SER A 76 7.41 3.63 -2.24
C SER A 76 7.78 4.07 -0.82
N ASP A 77 8.19 5.33 -0.68
CA ASP A 77 8.27 6.08 0.58
C ASP A 77 6.89 6.52 1.12
N PHE A 78 5.83 6.34 0.33
CA PHE A 78 4.44 6.63 0.68
C PHE A 78 4.14 8.07 1.09
N ALA A 79 4.83 9.04 0.47
CA ALA A 79 4.58 10.47 0.63
C ALA A 79 3.81 11.04 -0.59
N PRO A 80 2.48 10.82 -0.72
CA PRO A 80 1.73 11.27 -1.89
C PRO A 80 1.69 12.80 -1.98
N ASN A 81 2.12 13.35 -3.12
CA ASN A 81 2.19 14.78 -3.37
C ASN A 81 1.45 15.24 -4.64
N VAL A 82 0.82 14.31 -5.38
CA VAL A 82 0.03 14.62 -6.59
C VAL A 82 -1.40 14.10 -6.44
N PRO A 83 -2.43 14.96 -6.57
CA PRO A 83 -3.84 14.54 -6.59
C PRO A 83 -4.22 13.94 -7.95
N LEU A 84 -5.31 13.17 -7.99
CA LEU A 84 -5.87 12.68 -9.26
C LEU A 84 -6.40 13.85 -10.09
N ALA A 85 -6.25 13.80 -11.41
CA ALA A 85 -6.69 14.89 -12.30
C ALA A 85 -8.18 15.25 -12.13
N GLN A 86 -9.04 14.25 -11.92
CA GLN A 86 -10.48 14.44 -11.66
C GLN A 86 -10.75 15.28 -10.39
N SER A 87 -9.82 15.30 -9.44
CA SER A 87 -9.97 15.95 -8.14
C SER A 87 -9.57 17.44 -8.16
N VAL A 88 -9.10 17.97 -9.31
CA VAL A 88 -8.55 19.34 -9.45
C VAL A 88 -9.50 20.27 -10.24
N GLY A 89 -10.77 19.88 -10.47
CA GLY A 89 -11.72 20.65 -11.28
C GLY A 89 -12.56 21.70 -10.52
N PRO A 90 -13.11 22.73 -11.21
CA PRO A 90 -14.07 23.68 -10.62
C PRO A 90 -15.30 22.94 -10.06
N GLY A 91 -15.65 23.20 -8.80
CA GLY A 91 -16.78 22.54 -8.12
C GLY A 91 -16.48 21.13 -7.56
N GLN A 92 -15.27 20.60 -7.74
CA GLN A 92 -14.83 19.38 -7.05
C GLN A 92 -14.39 19.77 -5.64
N ALA A 93 -15.08 19.25 -4.61
CA ALA A 93 -14.64 19.41 -3.22
C ALA A 93 -13.21 18.88 -3.09
N MET A 94 -12.26 19.78 -2.85
CA MET A 94 -10.80 19.61 -2.88
C MET A 94 -10.33 18.30 -2.23
N TYR A 95 -10.21 17.21 -3.00
CA TYR A 95 -9.60 15.99 -2.50
C TYR A 95 -8.08 16.19 -2.45
N THR A 96 -7.48 15.91 -1.29
CA THR A 96 -6.04 15.93 -1.14
C THR A 96 -5.43 14.66 -1.74
N PRO A 97 -4.12 14.65 -2.10
CA PRO A 97 -3.42 13.46 -2.56
C PRO A 97 -3.65 12.23 -1.66
N VAL A 98 -3.74 12.45 -0.34
CA VAL A 98 -4.03 11.42 0.66
C VAL A 98 -5.45 10.85 0.50
N ARG A 99 -6.47 11.69 0.30
CA ARG A 99 -7.86 11.23 0.12
C ARG A 99 -8.03 10.45 -1.17
N ASP A 100 -7.40 10.91 -2.25
CA ASP A 100 -7.39 10.21 -3.54
C ASP A 100 -6.73 8.83 -3.42
N LEU A 101 -5.64 8.76 -2.67
CA LEU A 101 -4.94 7.52 -2.40
C LEU A 101 -5.81 6.51 -1.64
N VAL A 102 -6.53 6.97 -0.60
CA VAL A 102 -7.51 6.14 0.14
C VAL A 102 -8.63 5.66 -0.79
N LYS A 103 -9.16 6.53 -1.65
CA LYS A 103 -10.20 6.19 -2.63
C LYS A 103 -9.72 5.11 -3.60
N ALA A 104 -8.54 5.28 -4.20
CA ALA A 104 -7.95 4.32 -5.13
C ALA A 104 -7.69 2.96 -4.45
N SER A 105 -7.17 2.97 -3.22
CA SER A 105 -6.96 1.75 -2.42
C SER A 105 -8.27 1.00 -2.16
N ARG A 106 -9.35 1.72 -1.79
CA ARG A 106 -10.69 1.14 -1.63
C ARG A 106 -11.26 0.58 -2.94
N MET A 107 -10.93 1.17 -4.08
CA MET A 107 -11.36 0.66 -5.39
C MET A 107 -10.68 -0.68 -5.72
N LEU A 108 -9.38 -0.83 -5.42
CA LEU A 108 -8.69 -2.12 -5.53
C LEU A 108 -9.35 -3.18 -4.66
N ARG A 109 -9.65 -2.84 -3.39
CA ARG A 109 -10.36 -3.73 -2.47
C ARG A 109 -11.72 -4.16 -3.01
N LYS A 110 -12.53 -3.22 -3.49
CA LYS A 110 -13.84 -3.51 -4.11
C LYS A 110 -13.71 -4.40 -5.34
N ALA A 111 -12.62 -4.28 -6.09
CA ALA A 111 -12.30 -5.14 -7.22
C ALA A 111 -11.69 -6.49 -6.80
N ASN A 112 -11.65 -6.83 -5.51
CA ASN A 112 -11.06 -8.06 -4.98
C ASN A 112 -9.60 -8.23 -5.43
N VAL A 113 -8.82 -7.15 -5.33
CA VAL A 113 -7.38 -7.15 -5.60
C VAL A 113 -6.63 -7.16 -4.28
N ARG A 114 -5.72 -8.12 -4.12
CA ARG A 114 -4.82 -8.20 -2.96
C ARG A 114 -3.83 -7.04 -3.02
N LEU A 115 -3.53 -6.42 -1.88
CA LEU A 115 -2.62 -5.29 -1.80
C LEU A 115 -1.52 -5.53 -0.74
N ALA A 116 -0.28 -5.27 -1.11
CA ALA A 116 0.84 -5.19 -0.19
C ALA A 116 1.54 -3.83 -0.36
N ALA A 117 1.79 -3.15 0.76
CA ALA A 117 2.50 -1.87 0.78
C ALA A 117 3.90 -2.07 1.38
N VAL A 118 4.95 -1.88 0.60
CA VAL A 118 6.35 -2.08 1.03
C VAL A 118 7.03 -0.73 1.16
N ASN A 119 7.17 -0.26 2.40
CA ASN A 119 7.84 0.99 2.70
C ASN A 119 9.35 0.82 2.59
N VAL A 120 9.99 1.71 1.83
CA VAL A 120 11.45 1.72 1.64
C VAL A 120 12.17 2.66 2.60
N ASP A 121 11.44 3.50 3.34
CA ASP A 121 12.01 4.43 4.31
C ASP A 121 12.69 3.69 5.48
N PRO A 122 14.03 3.75 5.59
CA PRO A 122 14.77 3.02 6.62
C PRO A 122 14.58 3.61 8.02
N GLU A 123 14.12 4.86 8.16
CA GLU A 123 13.99 5.55 9.45
C GLU A 123 12.84 4.98 10.28
N GLN A 124 11.85 4.37 9.62
CA GLN A 124 10.64 3.87 10.28
C GLN A 124 10.84 2.57 11.05
N VAL A 125 12.06 2.02 11.06
CA VAL A 125 12.45 0.89 11.92
C VAL A 125 12.24 1.17 13.41
N GLN A 126 12.18 2.45 13.82
CA GLN A 126 11.98 2.81 15.22
C GLN A 126 10.61 2.36 15.74
N TRP A 127 9.56 2.38 14.91
CA TRP A 127 8.23 1.90 15.32
C TRP A 127 8.24 0.42 15.70
N VAL A 128 8.89 -0.39 14.87
CA VAL A 128 9.11 -1.83 15.11
C VAL A 128 9.88 -2.05 16.41
N ARG A 129 10.92 -1.25 16.67
CA ARG A 129 11.76 -1.37 17.87
C ARG A 129 11.04 -0.96 19.15
N ILE A 130 10.36 0.20 19.12
CA ILE A 130 9.67 0.77 20.28
C ILE A 130 8.50 -0.12 20.69
N LEU A 131 7.68 -0.54 19.73
CA LEU A 131 6.47 -1.33 20.00
C LEU A 131 6.74 -2.84 19.99
N LYS A 132 7.94 -3.27 19.62
CA LYS A 132 8.41 -4.67 19.55
C LYS A 132 7.46 -5.56 18.73
N ARG A 133 7.07 -5.07 17.56
CA ARG A 133 6.07 -5.69 16.67
C ARG A 133 6.48 -5.60 15.21
N PRO A 134 5.98 -6.51 14.34
CA PRO A 134 6.05 -6.34 12.89
C PRO A 134 5.51 -4.96 12.48
N TYR A 135 6.05 -4.41 11.40
CA TYR A 135 5.76 -3.03 11.01
C TYR A 135 4.26 -2.70 10.87
N HIS A 136 3.47 -3.60 10.28
CA HIS A 136 2.02 -3.39 10.17
C HIS A 136 1.38 -3.21 11.55
N ASP A 137 1.63 -4.16 12.46
CA ASP A 137 1.02 -4.22 13.77
C ASP A 137 1.51 -3.09 14.68
N ALA A 138 2.77 -2.68 14.52
CA ALA A 138 3.31 -1.51 15.19
C ALA A 138 2.53 -0.24 14.80
N LEU A 139 2.28 -0.03 13.51
CA LEU A 139 1.50 1.13 13.04
C LEU A 139 0.00 1.02 13.37
N GLU A 140 -0.56 -0.20 13.38
CA GLU A 140 -1.93 -0.43 13.87
C GLU A 140 -2.05 0.03 15.32
N LEU A 141 -1.20 -0.48 16.21
CA LEU A 141 -1.20 -0.13 17.63
C LEU A 141 -0.98 1.38 17.84
N ALA A 142 0.00 1.98 17.16
CA ALA A 142 0.24 3.42 17.24
C ALA A 142 -0.99 4.24 16.82
N THR A 143 -1.69 3.80 15.77
CA THR A 143 -2.92 4.45 15.32
C THR A 143 -4.03 4.32 16.35
N MET A 144 -4.17 3.16 16.99
CA MET A 144 -5.19 2.91 18.01
C MET A 144 -4.95 3.72 19.28
N LEU A 145 -3.70 3.81 19.73
CA LEU A 145 -3.30 4.68 20.84
C LEU A 145 -3.65 6.14 20.54
N ARG A 146 -3.37 6.60 19.31
CA ARG A 146 -3.72 7.97 18.91
C ARG A 146 -5.24 8.17 18.81
N MET A 147 -5.95 7.21 18.23
CA MET A 147 -7.41 7.24 18.08
C MET A 147 -8.08 7.45 19.44
N ARG A 148 -7.62 6.72 20.46
CA ARG A 148 -8.12 6.88 21.84
C ARG A 148 -7.77 8.24 22.43
N LYS A 149 -6.53 8.69 22.27
CA LYS A 149 -6.07 9.99 22.79
C LYS A 149 -6.88 11.17 22.22
N GLU A 150 -7.23 11.12 20.94
CA GLU A 150 -7.94 12.18 20.22
C GLU A 150 -9.46 12.00 20.20
N GLY A 151 -9.98 10.87 20.69
CA GLY A 151 -11.42 10.60 20.74
C GLY A 151 -12.06 10.32 19.37
N HIS A 152 -11.31 9.77 18.41
CA HIS A 152 -11.85 9.39 17.11
C HIS A 152 -12.51 8.01 17.13
N ASP A 153 -13.56 7.82 16.32
CA ASP A 153 -14.30 6.54 16.25
C ASP A 153 -13.64 5.51 15.34
N ASN A 154 -12.78 5.94 14.42
CA ASN A 154 -12.12 5.04 13.49
C ASN A 154 -10.67 5.41 13.17
N PRO A 155 -9.82 4.39 12.87
CA PRO A 155 -8.41 4.62 12.58
C PRO A 155 -8.16 5.46 11.34
N MET A 156 -9.02 5.39 10.32
CA MET A 156 -8.81 6.16 9.09
C MET A 156 -9.01 7.66 9.33
N GLU A 157 -9.99 8.04 10.14
CA GLU A 157 -10.21 9.42 10.54
C GLU A 157 -9.04 9.95 11.37
N THR A 158 -8.59 9.16 12.35
CA THR A 158 -7.38 9.46 13.14
C THR A 158 -6.18 9.69 12.23
N LEU A 159 -6.00 8.84 11.21
CA LEU A 159 -4.87 8.98 10.30
C LEU A 159 -4.96 10.23 9.42
N LEU A 160 -6.19 10.65 9.08
CA LEU A 160 -6.43 11.80 8.21
C LEU A 160 -6.41 13.13 8.98
N SER A 161 -6.62 13.12 10.29
CA SER A 161 -6.63 14.32 11.14
C SER A 161 -5.23 14.82 11.51
N VAL A 162 -4.20 13.97 11.42
CA VAL A 162 -2.81 14.29 11.84
C VAL A 162 -1.91 14.54 10.62
N PRO A 163 -1.45 15.79 10.39
CA PRO A 163 -0.62 16.14 9.24
C PRO A 163 0.71 15.37 9.15
N GLU A 164 1.33 15.06 10.29
CA GLU A 164 2.62 14.37 10.40
C GLU A 164 2.58 12.95 9.80
N PHE A 165 1.39 12.34 9.75
CA PHE A 165 1.19 10.99 9.23
C PHE A 165 1.39 10.84 7.72
N ARG A 166 1.45 11.95 6.98
CA ARG A 166 1.77 11.93 5.54
C ARG A 166 3.13 11.29 5.23
N LYS A 167 4.06 11.29 6.19
CA LYS A 167 5.39 10.68 6.03
C LYS A 167 5.45 9.28 6.63
N THR A 168 4.83 9.08 7.79
CA THR A 168 5.06 7.88 8.60
C THR A 168 4.00 6.79 8.37
N PHE A 169 2.75 7.15 8.11
CA PHE A 169 1.66 6.16 8.07
C PHE A 169 1.16 5.89 6.65
N GLY A 170 1.77 6.46 5.61
CA GLY A 170 1.29 6.33 4.24
C GLY A 170 1.17 4.87 3.77
N ALA A 171 2.18 4.04 4.06
CA ALA A 171 2.16 2.61 3.73
C ALA A 171 1.00 1.88 4.43
N TYR A 172 0.84 2.12 5.73
CA TYR A 172 -0.21 1.52 6.55
C TYR A 172 -1.61 1.99 6.12
N LEU A 173 -1.76 3.29 5.81
CA LEU A 173 -3.01 3.88 5.34
C LEU A 173 -3.52 3.18 4.08
N ILE A 174 -2.64 2.96 3.09
CA ILE A 174 -3.05 2.30 1.85
C ILE A 174 -3.35 0.82 2.06
N ALA A 175 -2.53 0.15 2.86
CA ALA A 175 -2.68 -1.26 3.16
C ALA A 175 -4.03 -1.49 3.84
N ARG A 176 -4.31 -0.72 4.90
CA ARG A 176 -5.59 -0.76 5.61
C ARG A 176 -6.78 -0.43 4.72
N ALA A 177 -6.70 0.64 3.92
CA ALA A 177 -7.78 1.02 2.99
C ALA A 177 -8.03 -0.02 1.88
N GLY A 178 -6.95 -0.67 1.41
CA GLY A 178 -6.97 -1.76 0.43
C GLY A 178 -7.31 -3.13 1.02
N GLY A 179 -7.32 -3.27 2.35
CA GLY A 179 -7.55 -4.55 3.03
C GLY A 179 -6.38 -5.52 2.94
N GLY A 180 -5.15 -5.01 2.98
CA GLY A 180 -3.92 -5.80 3.01
C GLY A 180 -2.93 -5.27 4.04
N HIS A 181 -1.65 -5.65 3.91
CA HIS A 181 -0.63 -5.38 4.93
C HIS A 181 0.47 -4.43 4.45
N ALA A 182 1.07 -3.75 5.42
CA ALA A 182 2.21 -2.86 5.22
C ALA A 182 3.46 -3.51 5.79
N TYR A 183 4.57 -3.39 5.07
CA TYR A 183 5.82 -4.03 5.41
C TYR A 183 6.96 -3.02 5.32
N LEU A 184 7.98 -3.17 6.15
CA LEU A 184 9.26 -2.52 5.89
C LEU A 184 10.09 -3.39 4.95
N SER A 185 10.72 -2.77 3.96
CA SER A 185 11.66 -3.44 3.07
C SER A 185 12.72 -4.23 3.85
N ARG A 186 13.25 -3.64 4.93
CA ARG A 186 14.25 -4.29 5.81
C ARG A 186 13.73 -5.53 6.53
N GLU A 187 12.44 -5.58 6.88
CA GLU A 187 11.84 -6.79 7.47
C GLU A 187 11.68 -7.88 6.42
N LEU A 188 11.20 -7.53 5.22
CA LEU A 188 11.04 -8.48 4.12
C LEU A 188 12.36 -9.09 3.66
N MET A 189 13.45 -8.35 3.70
CA MET A 189 14.77 -8.88 3.33
C MET A 189 15.29 -9.95 4.32
N ARG A 190 14.63 -10.16 5.46
CA ARG A 190 15.00 -11.16 6.47
C ARG A 190 14.16 -12.43 6.42
N VAL A 191 13.11 -12.48 5.59
CA VAL A 191 12.25 -13.67 5.47
C VAL A 191 12.73 -14.57 4.33
N ASP A 192 12.49 -15.88 4.47
CA ASP A 192 12.91 -16.87 3.46
C ASP A 192 12.17 -16.71 2.13
N SER A 193 10.90 -16.27 2.18
CA SER A 193 10.06 -16.08 1.00
C SER A 193 9.28 -14.78 1.09
N VAL A 194 9.79 -13.74 0.43
CA VAL A 194 9.12 -12.42 0.35
C VAL A 194 7.69 -12.57 -0.19
N LEU A 195 7.51 -13.25 -1.34
CA LEU A 195 6.19 -13.41 -1.93
C LEU A 195 5.25 -14.22 -1.03
N GLY A 196 5.75 -15.28 -0.37
CA GLY A 196 4.97 -16.05 0.59
C GLY A 196 4.47 -15.18 1.74
N GLU A 197 5.34 -14.31 2.27
CA GLU A 197 4.97 -13.38 3.34
C GLU A 197 3.93 -12.35 2.89
N LEU A 198 4.13 -11.74 1.71
CA LEU A 198 3.17 -10.81 1.14
C LEU A 198 1.79 -11.45 0.92
N LEU A 199 1.76 -12.70 0.46
CA LEU A 199 0.52 -13.43 0.23
C LEU A 199 -0.23 -13.71 1.55
N LYS A 200 0.46 -14.15 2.60
CA LYS A 200 -0.15 -14.38 3.93
C LYS A 200 -0.90 -13.13 4.43
N GLY A 201 -0.22 -11.98 4.49
CA GLY A 201 -0.85 -10.74 4.97
C GLY A 201 -1.95 -10.22 4.04
N SER A 202 -1.91 -10.54 2.74
CA SER A 202 -2.99 -10.12 1.83
C SER A 202 -4.30 -10.89 1.98
N HIS A 203 -4.28 -12.06 2.65
CA HIS A 203 -5.48 -12.85 2.94
C HIS A 203 -6.15 -12.48 4.26
N GLU A 204 -5.39 -11.91 5.20
CA GLU A 204 -5.95 -11.39 6.44
C GLU A 204 -6.76 -10.13 6.16
N LYS A 205 -8.09 -10.22 6.26
CA LYS A 205 -8.94 -9.03 6.29
C LYS A 205 -8.55 -8.22 7.51
N VAL A 206 -7.81 -7.13 7.31
CA VAL A 206 -7.53 -6.14 8.35
C VAL A 206 -8.87 -5.63 8.90
N ARG A 207 -9.19 -6.08 10.11
CA ARG A 207 -10.32 -5.67 10.93
C ARG A 207 -9.73 -5.36 12.30
N LEU A 208 -10.23 -4.31 12.95
CA LEU A 208 -9.93 -4.07 14.36
C LEU A 208 -10.33 -5.31 15.15
N LYS A 209 -9.36 -6.04 15.70
CA LYS A 209 -9.65 -7.16 16.60
C LYS A 209 -9.83 -6.58 18.00
N ALA A 210 -10.73 -7.18 18.78
CA ALA A 210 -10.90 -6.79 20.18
C ALA A 210 -9.62 -6.98 21.02
N SER A 211 -8.73 -7.89 20.59
CA SER A 211 -7.38 -8.05 21.15
C SER A 211 -6.55 -6.77 21.01
N ASP A 212 -6.57 -6.15 19.83
CA ASP A 212 -5.75 -4.99 19.49
C ASP A 212 -6.20 -3.79 20.34
N LEU A 213 -7.50 -3.69 20.62
CA LEU A 213 -8.06 -2.67 21.51
C LEU A 213 -7.52 -2.85 22.92
N ARG A 214 -7.71 -4.03 23.53
CA ARG A 214 -7.23 -4.34 24.89
C ARG A 214 -5.74 -4.09 25.05
N GLU A 215 -4.97 -4.42 24.02
CA GLU A 215 -3.53 -4.20 24.00
C GLU A 215 -3.15 -2.72 23.99
N ALA A 216 -3.85 -1.90 23.21
CA ALA A 216 -3.73 -0.46 23.28
C ALA A 216 -4.11 0.09 24.68
N GLU A 217 -5.11 -0.50 25.36
CA GLU A 217 -5.47 -0.09 26.72
C GLU A 217 -4.35 -0.37 27.73
N ALA A 218 -3.71 -1.54 27.64
CA ALA A 218 -2.58 -1.89 28.50
C ALA A 218 -1.42 -0.91 28.34
N TYR A 219 -1.10 -0.50 27.09
CA TYR A 219 -0.06 0.48 26.81
C TYR A 219 -0.33 1.89 27.36
N LEU A 220 -1.59 2.27 27.54
CA LEU A 220 -1.97 3.57 28.11
C LEU A 220 -2.09 3.55 29.63
N SER A 221 -2.11 2.36 30.23
CA SER A 221 -2.23 2.17 31.68
C SER A 221 -0.86 2.10 32.38
N HIS A 222 0.22 2.13 31.61
CA HIS A 222 1.62 2.20 32.05
C HIS A 222 2.21 3.57 31.74
#